data_AF-X1HXE7-F1
#
_entry.id   AF-X1HXE7-F1
#
_cell.length_a   1.000
_cell.length_b   1.000
_cell.length_c   1.000
_cell.angle_alpha   90.00
_cell.angle_beta   90.00
_cell.angle_gamma   90.00
#
_symmetry.space_group_name_H-M   'P 1'
#
loop_
_entity.id
_entity.type
_entity.pdbx_description
1 polymer ?
#
loop_
_entity_poly.entity_id
_entity_poly.type
_entity_poly.pdbx_seq_one_letter_code
_entity_poly.pdbx_strand_id
1 'polypeptide(L)'
;AAAPGHICAILIEDASIKDARYRLEVAYGAAYVVVARTRFMKVNIKLDVNHKAMIRSIHIPAGETVYYRLKCETALGTAEVHFRYYLI
;
A
#
# COMPACT_ATOMS: atom_id res chain seq x y z
N ALA A 1 11.24 -16.19 17.74
CA ALA A 1 11.97 -15.34 16.79
C ALA A 1 10.95 -14.69 15.87
N ALA A 2 11.12 -13.41 15.50
CA ALA A 2 10.24 -12.81 14.51
C ALA A 2 10.54 -13.44 13.14
N ALA A 3 9.49 -13.84 12.42
CA ALA A 3 9.58 -14.37 11.08
C ALA A 3 9.64 -13.21 10.07
N PRO A 4 10.46 -13.31 9.02
CA PRO A 4 10.46 -12.29 7.99
C PRO A 4 9.23 -12.46 7.08
N GLY A 5 8.91 -11.47 6.24
CA GLY A 5 7.63 -11.48 5.54
C GLY A 5 7.56 -10.63 4.28
N HIS A 6 6.38 -10.56 3.68
CA HIS A 6 6.12 -9.72 2.50
C HIS A 6 4.70 -9.15 2.50
N ILE A 7 4.56 -7.94 1.92
CA ILE A 7 3.24 -7.37 1.63
C ILE A 7 2.70 -8.00 0.36
N CYS A 8 1.53 -8.65 0.46
CA CYS A 8 0.92 -9.43 -0.61
C CYS A 8 -0.09 -8.62 -1.43
N ALA A 9 -0.83 -7.73 -0.76
CA ALA A 9 -1.91 -6.98 -1.38
C ALA A 9 -2.27 -5.74 -0.57
N ILE A 10 -2.99 -4.84 -1.23
CA ILE A 10 -3.75 -3.76 -0.59
C ILE A 10 -5.22 -3.87 -0.96
N LEU A 11 -6.08 -3.64 0.02
CA LEU A 11 -7.51 -3.38 -0.17
C LEU A 11 -7.73 -1.87 -0.08
N ILE A 12 -8.52 -1.29 -0.97
CA ILE A 12 -8.73 0.16 -1.05
C ILE A 12 -10.16 0.47 -0.61
N GLU A 13 -10.33 0.84 0.66
CA GLU A 13 -11.64 1.06 1.29
C GLU A 13 -12.28 2.38 0.84
N ASP A 14 -11.49 3.46 0.79
CA ASP A 14 -11.98 4.79 0.46
C ASP A 14 -10.93 5.58 -0.33
N ALA A 15 -11.37 6.48 -1.20
CA ALA A 15 -10.53 7.48 -1.87
C ALA A 15 -11.30 8.80 -1.92
N SER A 16 -10.72 9.88 -1.38
CA SER A 16 -11.40 11.16 -1.26
C SER A 16 -11.71 11.82 -2.61
N ILE A 17 -11.03 11.41 -3.69
CA ILE A 17 -11.17 11.98 -5.02
C ILE A 17 -11.37 10.85 -6.02
N LYS A 18 -12.49 10.91 -6.72
CA LYS A 18 -12.82 10.02 -7.83
C LYS A 18 -11.93 10.31 -9.03
N ASP A 19 -11.58 9.25 -9.77
CA ASP A 19 -10.82 9.29 -11.02
C ASP A 19 -9.43 9.94 -10.92
N ALA A 20 -8.93 10.12 -9.68
CA ALA A 20 -7.58 10.58 -9.42
C ALA A 20 -6.61 9.41 -9.24
N ARG A 21 -5.37 9.60 -9.68
CA ARG A 21 -4.27 8.65 -9.48
C ARG A 21 -3.69 8.76 -8.09
N TYR A 22 -3.66 7.62 -7.42
CA TYR A 22 -2.96 7.43 -6.16
C TYR A 22 -1.72 6.56 -6.39
N ARG A 23 -0.60 6.95 -5.77
CA ARG A 23 0.65 6.20 -5.77
C ARG A 23 1.03 5.86 -4.35
N LEU A 24 1.16 4.57 -4.08
CA LEU A 24 1.60 4.02 -2.81
C LEU A 24 3.01 3.43 -2.95
N GLU A 25 3.87 3.74 -2.00
CA GLU A 25 5.22 3.19 -1.86
C GLU A 25 5.36 2.61 -0.46
N VAL A 26 5.93 1.41 -0.37
CA VAL A 26 6.21 0.73 0.90
C VAL A 26 7.72 0.53 1.00
N ALA A 27 8.27 0.77 2.18
CA ALA A 27 9.68 0.62 2.48
C ALA A 27 9.88 0.03 3.89
N TYR A 28 11.08 -0.44 4.21
CA TYR A 28 11.44 -0.83 5.57
C TYR A 28 12.78 -0.25 6.02
N GLY A 29 12.96 -0.26 7.34
CA GLY A 29 14.21 0.08 8.02
C GLY A 29 14.60 1.55 7.93
N ALA A 30 15.66 1.92 8.66
CA ALA A 30 16.11 3.31 8.77
C ALA A 30 16.59 3.90 7.43
N ALA A 31 17.05 3.05 6.50
CA ALA A 31 17.46 3.45 5.16
C ALA A 31 16.26 3.60 4.18
N TYR A 32 15.03 3.32 4.61
CA TYR A 32 13.83 3.33 3.77
C TYR A 32 14.01 2.51 2.48
N VAL A 33 14.42 1.26 2.63
CA VAL A 33 14.58 0.34 1.49
C VAL A 33 13.21 0.07 0.88
N VAL A 34 12.97 0.59 -0.33
CA VAL A 34 11.67 0.47 -1.00
C VAL A 34 11.45 -0.96 -1.49
N VAL A 35 10.35 -1.58 -1.02
CA VAL A 35 10.00 -2.96 -1.32
C VAL A 35 8.84 -3.10 -2.29
N ALA A 36 7.98 -2.09 -2.38
CA ALA A 36 6.85 -2.09 -3.28
C ALA A 36 6.48 -0.68 -3.73
N ARG A 37 6.06 -0.59 -4.99
CA ARG A 37 5.41 0.58 -5.56
C ARG A 37 4.17 0.12 -6.29
N THR A 38 3.02 0.70 -5.95
CA THR A 38 1.77 0.42 -6.65
C THR A 38 1.03 1.72 -6.93
N ARG A 39 0.14 1.66 -7.92
CA ARG A 39 -0.74 2.76 -8.29
C ARG A 39 -2.16 2.23 -8.41
N PHE A 40 -3.12 3.04 -8.00
CA PHE A 40 -4.52 2.74 -8.17
C PHE A 40 -5.29 4.02 -8.51
N MET A 41 -6.45 3.82 -9.13
CA MET A 41 -7.46 4.85 -9.36
C MET A 41 -8.78 4.26 -8.89
N LYS A 42 -9.66 5.10 -8.37
CA LYS A 42 -10.96 4.66 -7.90
C LYS A 42 -12.06 5.46 -8.60
N VAL A 43 -13.00 4.74 -9.21
CA VAL A 43 -14.16 5.34 -9.89
C VAL A 43 -15.26 5.64 -8.89
N ASN A 44 -15.37 4.86 -7.82
CA ASN A 44 -16.27 5.12 -6.70
C ASN A 44 -15.45 5.55 -5.49
N ILE A 45 -15.92 6.52 -4.71
CA ILE A 45 -15.22 6.98 -3.50
C ILE A 45 -15.13 5.83 -2.49
N LYS A 46 -16.26 5.13 -2.24
CA LYS A 46 -16.36 4.00 -1.30
C LYS A 46 -15.97 2.65 -1.93
N LEU A 47 -15.66 1.67 -1.08
CA LEU A 47 -15.15 0.35 -1.47
C LEU A 47 -16.07 -0.29 -2.51
N ASP A 48 -15.49 -0.69 -3.64
CA ASP A 48 -16.13 -1.65 -4.54
C ASP A 48 -15.79 -3.05 -4.06
N VAL A 49 -16.78 -3.95 -4.07
CA VAL A 49 -16.71 -5.31 -3.48
C VAL A 49 -15.46 -6.12 -3.90
N ASN A 50 -14.87 -5.82 -5.06
CA ASN A 50 -13.73 -6.55 -5.60
C ASN A 50 -12.45 -5.73 -5.84
N HIS A 51 -12.34 -4.50 -5.32
CA HIS A 51 -11.18 -3.66 -5.63
C HIS A 51 -10.00 -3.93 -4.70
N LYS A 52 -9.22 -4.96 -5.03
CA LYS A 52 -7.92 -5.26 -4.41
C LYS A 52 -6.79 -5.08 -5.42
N ALA A 53 -5.70 -4.44 -5.00
CA ALA A 53 -4.48 -4.39 -5.77
C ALA A 53 -3.45 -5.36 -5.18
N MET A 54 -3.01 -6.31 -6.00
CA MET A 54 -1.94 -7.23 -5.62
C MET A 54 -0.61 -6.47 -5.61
N ILE A 55 0.17 -6.68 -4.55
CA ILE A 55 1.50 -6.08 -4.41
C ILE A 55 2.53 -7.20 -4.48
N ARG A 56 3.51 -7.06 -5.39
CA ARG A 56 4.69 -7.92 -5.43
C ARG A 56 5.79 -7.28 -4.60
N SER A 57 5.62 -7.28 -3.28
CA SER A 57 6.66 -6.79 -2.37
C SER A 57 7.81 -7.78 -2.35
N ILE A 58 9.05 -7.27 -2.32
CA ILE A 58 10.19 -8.10 -1.92
C ILE A 58 10.11 -8.43 -0.43
N HIS A 59 11.06 -9.27 0.00
CA HIS A 59 11.24 -9.71 1.38
C HIS A 59 11.55 -8.54 2.33
N ILE A 60 10.84 -8.51 3.46
CA ILE A 60 11.08 -7.59 4.58
C ILE A 60 11.69 -8.40 5.73
N PRO A 61 12.90 -8.07 6.19
CA PRO A 61 13.53 -8.75 7.33
C PRO A 61 12.70 -8.63 8.60
N ALA A 62 12.82 -9.63 9.47
CA ALA A 62 12.10 -9.65 10.73
C ALA A 62 12.59 -8.56 11.69
N GLY A 63 11.67 -7.92 12.42
CA GLY A 63 11.98 -6.87 13.39
C GLY A 63 12.17 -5.47 12.78
N GLU A 64 12.04 -5.33 11.46
CA GLU A 64 12.13 -4.03 10.78
C GLU A 64 10.84 -3.22 10.89
N THR A 65 10.98 -1.90 11.01
CA THR A 65 9.85 -0.97 10.90
C THR A 65 9.45 -0.81 9.44
N VAL A 66 8.15 -0.96 9.16
CA VAL A 66 7.58 -0.74 7.83
C VAL A 66 7.06 0.68 7.71
N TYR A 67 7.46 1.35 6.63
CA TYR A 67 7.02 2.68 6.27
C TYR A 67 6.19 2.64 5.00
N TYR A 68 5.22 3.54 4.89
CA TYR A 68 4.46 3.72 3.67
C TYR A 68 4.32 5.21 3.33
N ARG A 69 4.19 5.49 2.03
CA ARG A 69 3.90 6.82 1.52
C ARG A 69 2.83 6.72 0.45
N LEU A 70 1.71 7.40 0.68
CA LEU A 70 0.64 7.58 -0.28
C LEU A 70 0.67 9.01 -0.82
N LYS A 71 0.57 9.17 -2.14
CA LYS A 71 0.38 10.47 -2.79
C LYS A 71 -0.77 10.41 -3.77
N CYS A 72 -1.64 11.41 -3.77
CA CYS A 72 -2.62 11.67 -4.82
C CYS A 72 -2.05 12.67 -5.83
N GLU A 73 -2.44 12.57 -7.10
CA GLU A 73 -2.07 13.58 -8.11
C GLU A 73 -2.76 14.93 -7.87
N THR A 74 -3.93 14.93 -7.24
CA THR A 74 -4.57 16.14 -6.73
C THR A 74 -4.05 16.43 -5.33
N ALA A 75 -3.73 17.71 -5.07
CA ALA A 75 -3.29 18.15 -3.76
C ALA A 75 -4.33 17.74 -2.68
N LEU A 76 -3.83 17.31 -1.51
CA LEU A 76 -4.63 16.93 -0.34
C LEU A 76 -5.54 15.69 -0.51
N GLY A 77 -5.51 15.00 -1.65
CA GLY A 77 -6.26 13.75 -1.82
C GLY A 77 -5.77 12.66 -0.87
N THR A 78 -6.71 12.02 -0.15
CA THR A 78 -6.47 10.93 0.79
C THR A 78 -7.12 9.63 0.30
N ALA A 79 -6.65 8.50 0.82
CA ALA A 79 -7.28 7.20 0.64
C ALA A 79 -7.11 6.34 1.89
N GLU A 80 -8.08 5.49 2.16
CA GLU A 80 -8.03 4.48 3.21
C GLU A 80 -7.67 3.13 2.58
N VAL A 81 -6.60 2.51 3.08
CA VAL A 81 -6.07 1.26 2.53
C VAL A 81 -5.71 0.28 3.64
N HIS A 82 -5.97 -1.01 3.40
CA HIS A 82 -5.59 -2.09 4.29
C HIS A 82 -4.48 -2.92 3.65
N PHE A 83 -3.35 -3.05 4.34
CA PHE A 83 -2.25 -3.91 3.92
C PHE A 83 -2.51 -5.36 4.32
N ARG A 84 -2.32 -6.28 3.38
CA ARG A 84 -2.27 -7.72 3.65
C ARG A 84 -0.84 -8.19 3.55
N TYR A 85 -0.40 -8.97 4.53
CA TYR A 85 0.95 -9.50 4.61
C TYR A 85 0.93 -11.01 4.85
N TYR A 86 2.06 -11.64 4.56
CA TYR A 86 2.33 -13.03 4.86
C TYR A 86 3.69 -13.13 5.55
N LEU A 87 3.74 -13.89 6.65
CA LEU A 87 4.96 -14.21 7.39
C LEU A 87 5.44 -15.60 6.97
N ILE A 88 6.75 -15.75 6.80
CA ILE A 88 7.40 -16.97 6.33
C ILE A 88 7.77 -17.87 7.50
#